data_AF-A0A0F0DFL1-F1
#
_entry.id   AF-A0A0F0DFL1-F1
#
_cell.length_a   1.000
_cell.length_b   1.000
_cell.length_c   1.000
_cell.angle_alpha   90.00
_cell.angle_beta   90.00
_cell.angle_gamma   90.00
#
_symmetry.space_group_name_H-M   'P 1'
#
loop_
_entity.id
_entity.type
_entity.pdbx_description
1 polymer ?
#
loop_
_entity_poly.entity_id
_entity_poly.type
_entity_poly.pdbx_seq_one_letter_code
_entity_poly.pdbx_strand_id
1 'polypeptide(L)'
;MRAWTPARAQALRARWNEEQKRQNLGYWERLFEYIEESEFLTGRSRARDGGKPPFMASLDWIVKAENFAKIIEGRYHHQEAA
;
A
#
# COMPACT_ATOMS: atom_id res chain seq x y z
N MET A 1 3.98 -13.40 -15.06
CA MET A 1 4.75 -13.62 -13.81
C MET A 1 5.24 -12.26 -13.31
N ARG A 2 5.06 -11.89 -12.02
CA ARG A 2 5.54 -10.60 -11.50
C ARG A 2 7.01 -10.74 -11.08
N ALA A 3 7.92 -10.00 -11.70
CA ALA A 3 9.34 -10.03 -11.37
C ALA A 3 9.64 -9.20 -10.11
N TRP A 4 10.37 -9.77 -9.14
CA TRP A 4 10.91 -9.02 -8.01
C TRP A 4 12.28 -8.44 -8.40
N THR A 5 12.28 -7.20 -8.91
CA THR A 5 13.49 -6.57 -9.43
C THR A 5 14.36 -6.00 -8.31
N PRO A 6 15.67 -5.75 -8.55
CA PRO A 6 16.55 -5.11 -7.57
C PRO A 6 16.00 -3.77 -7.04
N ALA A 7 15.35 -2.97 -7.89
CA ALA A 7 14.72 -1.72 -7.50
C ALA A 7 13.57 -1.93 -6.48
N ARG A 8 12.75 -2.97 -6.66
CA ARG A 8 11.68 -3.31 -5.72
C ARG A 8 12.23 -3.77 -4.37
N ALA A 9 13.28 -4.59 -4.40
CA ALA A 9 13.99 -5.00 -3.19
C ALA A 9 14.61 -3.81 -2.45
N GLN A 10 15.22 -2.86 -3.19
CA GLN A 10 15.80 -1.65 -2.63
C GLN A 10 14.73 -0.76 -1.97
N ALA A 11 13.57 -0.59 -2.59
CA ALA A 11 12.48 0.20 -2.03
C ALA A 11 11.96 -0.40 -0.70
N LEU A 12 11.73 -1.71 -0.66
CA LEU A 12 11.33 -2.40 0.57
C LEU A 12 12.40 -2.28 1.66
N ARG A 13 13.68 -2.53 1.32
CA ARG A 13 14.80 -2.37 2.26
C ARG A 13 14.90 -0.95 2.79
N ALA A 14 14.66 0.07 1.96
CA ALA A 14 14.64 1.45 2.40
C ALA A 14 13.53 1.68 3.44
N ARG A 15 12.28 1.24 3.18
CA ARG A 15 11.18 1.37 4.15
C ARG A 15 11.46 0.65 5.47
N TRP A 16 12.12 -0.52 5.42
CA TRP A 16 12.55 -1.30 6.58
C TRP A 16 13.58 -0.54 7.43
N ASN A 17 14.56 0.10 6.80
CA ASN A 17 15.66 0.78 7.47
C ASN A 17 15.34 2.19 7.97
N GLU A 18 14.23 2.79 7.57
CA GLU A 18 13.86 4.17 7.94
C GLU A 18 13.54 4.36 9.43
N GLU A 19 13.00 3.35 10.09
CA GLU A 19 12.65 3.43 11.52
C GLU A 19 12.86 2.09 12.20
N GLN A 20 13.40 2.09 13.42
CA GLN A 20 13.65 0.85 14.18
C GLN A 20 12.39 0.01 14.38
N LYS A 21 11.24 0.66 14.61
CA LYS A 21 9.94 -0.02 14.81
C LYS A 21 9.48 -0.82 13.59
N ARG A 22 9.94 -0.47 12.39
CA ARG A 22 9.61 -1.16 11.13
C ARG A 22 10.48 -2.38 10.90
N GLN A 23 11.55 -2.57 11.68
CA GLN A 23 12.39 -3.76 11.63
C GLN A 23 11.77 -4.93 12.40
N ASN A 24 10.45 -5.08 12.29
CA ASN A 24 9.64 -6.02 13.03
C ASN A 24 8.50 -6.49 12.13
N LEU A 25 8.33 -7.80 11.95
CA LEU A 25 7.29 -8.33 11.05
C LEU A 25 5.88 -7.96 11.52
N GLY A 26 5.63 -7.88 12.82
CA GLY A 26 4.33 -7.45 13.35
C GLY A 26 3.98 -6.00 13.03
N TYR A 27 4.96 -5.11 12.79
CA TYR A 27 4.67 -3.79 12.23
C TYR A 27 4.09 -3.90 10.81
N TRP A 28 4.68 -4.76 9.98
CA TRP A 28 4.27 -4.96 8.59
C TRP A 28 2.92 -5.68 8.51
N GLU A 29 2.67 -6.65 9.38
CA GLU A 29 1.37 -7.29 9.55
C GLU A 29 0.28 -6.25 9.81
N ARG A 30 0.44 -5.41 10.85
CA ARG A 30 -0.51 -4.32 11.14
C ARG A 30 -0.64 -3.31 10.00
N LEU A 31 0.44 -3.03 9.26
CA LEU A 31 0.37 -2.18 8.08
C LEU A 31 -0.50 -2.81 6.98
N PHE A 32 -0.37 -4.12 6.74
CA PHE A 32 -1.16 -4.81 5.72
C PHE A 32 -2.61 -5.01 6.15
N GLU A 33 -2.88 -5.28 7.43
CA GLU A 33 -4.23 -5.26 8.02
C GLU A 33 -4.87 -3.88 7.83
N TYR A 34 -4.13 -2.81 8.14
CA TYR A 34 -4.60 -1.46 7.89
C TYR A 34 -4.89 -1.22 6.41
N ILE A 35 -3.99 -1.61 5.49
CA ILE A 35 -4.23 -1.50 4.04
C ILE A 35 -5.47 -2.31 3.61
N GLU A 36 -5.68 -3.48 4.23
CA GLU A 36 -6.82 -4.34 3.94
C GLU A 36 -8.16 -3.65 4.22
N GLU A 37 -8.23 -2.70 5.15
CA GLU A 37 -9.46 -1.94 5.43
C GLU A 37 -9.84 -0.96 4.29
N SER A 38 -8.89 -0.53 3.46
CA SER A 38 -9.15 0.44 2.39
C SER A 38 -9.73 -0.22 1.14
N GLU A 39 -10.98 0.09 0.82
CA GLU A 39 -11.62 -0.38 -0.43
C GLU A 39 -10.83 0.01 -1.69
N PHE A 40 -10.20 1.20 -1.68
CA PHE A 40 -9.43 1.71 -2.80
C PHE A 40 -8.13 0.95 -2.99
N LEU A 41 -7.37 0.71 -1.91
CA LEU A 41 -6.08 0.02 -2.01
C LEU A 41 -6.24 -1.46 -2.37
N THR A 42 -7.37 -2.07 -2.01
CA THR A 42 -7.63 -3.49 -2.24
C THR A 42 -8.49 -3.78 -3.47
N GLY A 43 -8.80 -2.79 -4.31
CA GLY A 43 -9.62 -2.99 -5.52
C GLY A 43 -11.06 -3.39 -5.25
N ARG A 44 -11.58 -3.08 -4.06
CA ARG A 44 -13.00 -3.28 -3.70
C ARG A 44 -13.86 -2.04 -3.94
N SER A 45 -13.26 -0.89 -4.25
CA SER A 45 -13.99 0.30 -4.69
C SER A 45 -14.78 0.03 -5.97
N ARG A 46 -15.87 0.78 -6.14
CA ARG A 46 -16.66 0.76 -7.38
C ARG A 46 -15.76 1.07 -8.59
N ALA A 47 -15.95 0.31 -9.66
CA ALA A 47 -15.31 0.60 -10.93
C ALA A 47 -15.70 2.01 -11.40
N ARG A 48 -14.75 2.75 -11.96
CA ARG A 48 -15.04 4.04 -12.59
C ARG A 48 -15.82 3.82 -13.89
N ASP A 49 -16.61 4.83 -14.26
CA ASP A 49 -17.32 4.86 -15.53
C ASP A 49 -16.38 4.54 -16.71
N GLY A 50 -16.85 3.67 -17.62
CA GLY A 50 -16.06 3.20 -18.77
C GLY A 50 -15.40 1.84 -18.61
N GLY A 51 -15.79 1.04 -17.61
CA GLY A 51 -15.48 -0.40 -17.55
C GLY A 51 -14.04 -0.76 -17.18
N LYS A 52 -13.23 0.20 -16.70
CA LYS A 52 -11.88 -0.07 -16.23
C LYS A 52 -11.92 -0.80 -14.89
N PRO A 53 -11.07 -1.82 -14.68
CA PRO A 53 -11.00 -2.49 -13.38
C PRO A 53 -10.63 -1.50 -12.28
N PRO A 54 -11.12 -1.69 -11.05
CA PRO A 54 -10.74 -0.85 -9.91
C PRO A 54 -9.23 -0.92 -9.67
N PHE A 55 -8.69 0.17 -9.14
CA PHE A 55 -7.28 0.21 -8.76
C PHE A 55 -7.01 -0.81 -7.64
N MET A 56 -5.91 -1.56 -7.76
CA MET A 56 -5.42 -2.45 -6.70
C MET A 56 -3.94 -2.16 -6.47
N ALA A 57 -3.60 -1.81 -5.24
CA ALA A 57 -2.23 -1.50 -4.88
C ALA A 57 -1.36 -2.75 -4.95
N SER A 58 -0.21 -2.64 -5.62
CA SER A 58 0.83 -3.65 -5.59
C SER A 58 1.85 -3.36 -4.50
N LEU A 59 2.58 -4.38 -4.05
CA LEU A 59 3.62 -4.21 -3.02
C LEU A 59 4.65 -3.13 -3.41
N ASP A 60 5.11 -3.10 -4.67
CA ASP A 60 6.06 -2.10 -5.15
C ASP A 60 5.49 -0.68 -5.15
N TRP A 61 4.17 -0.55 -5.35
CA TRP A 61 3.49 0.73 -5.21
C TRP A 61 3.41 1.15 -3.74
N ILE A 62 3.07 0.23 -2.84
CA ILE A 62 2.96 0.47 -1.39
C ILE A 62 4.30 0.93 -0.80
N VAL A 63 5.42 0.27 -1.17
CA VAL A 63 6.74 0.58 -0.59
C VAL A 63 7.44 1.78 -1.25
N LYS A 64 6.84 2.40 -2.27
CA LYS A 64 7.33 3.67 -2.81
C LYS A 64 7.21 4.74 -1.72
N ALA A 65 8.28 5.49 -1.47
CA ALA A 65 8.37 6.40 -0.32
C ALA A 65 7.16 7.34 -0.16
N GLU A 66 6.76 7.97 -1.26
CA GLU A 66 5.61 8.87 -1.32
C GLU A 66 4.29 8.16 -0.96
N ASN A 67 4.06 6.96 -1.49
CA ASN A 67 2.82 6.23 -1.26
C ASN A 67 2.78 5.67 0.16
N PHE A 68 3.92 5.17 0.66
CA PHE A 68 4.06 4.68 2.02
C PHE A 68 3.68 5.78 3.03
N ALA A 69 4.20 7.01 2.84
CA ALA A 69 3.83 8.16 3.65
C ALA A 69 2.31 8.45 3.59
N LYS A 70 1.74 8.49 2.39
CA LYS A 70 0.29 8.71 2.22
C LYS A 70 -0.58 7.63 2.87
N ILE A 71 -0.12 6.38 2.87
CA ILE A 71 -0.80 5.25 3.54
C ILE A 71 -0.77 5.47 5.06
N ILE A 72 0.40 5.68 5.67
CA ILE A 72 0.50 5.84 7.13
C ILE A 72 -0.17 7.13 7.63
N GLU A 73 -0.35 8.13 6.77
CA GLU A 73 -1.12 9.36 7.02
C GLU A 73 -2.64 9.16 6.86
N GLY A 74 -3.10 7.99 6.43
CA GLY A 74 -4.51 7.64 6.31
C GLY A 74 -5.25 8.20 5.10
N ARG A 75 -4.54 8.69 4.08
CA ARG A 75 -5.14 9.37 2.92
C ARG A 75 -6.04 8.48 2.04
N TYR A 76 -6.01 7.16 2.22
CA TYR A 76 -6.76 6.20 1.42
C TYR A 76 -7.88 5.49 2.20
N HIS A 77 -8.15 5.93 3.42
CA HIS A 77 -9.17 5.34 4.31
C HIS A 77 -10.38 6.24 4.49
N HIS A 78 -10.45 7.35 3.75
CA HIS A 78 -11.63 8.20 3.70
C HIS A 78 -12.74 7.48 2.93
N GLN A 79 -13.67 6.87 3.65
CA GLN A 79 -15.04 6.72 3.19
C GLN A 79 -15.70 8.09 3.36
N GLU A 80 -15.85 8.86 2.28
CA GLU A 80 -16.96 9.83 2.28
C GLU A 80 -18.24 8.99 2.32
N ALA A 81 -18.84 8.91 3.50
CA ALA A 81 -20.24 8.58 3.64
C ALA A 81 -21.01 9.63 2.85
N ALA A 82 -21.56 9.21 1.70
CA ALA A 82 -22.62 9.89 0.99
C ALA A 82 -23.88 9.03 1.09
#